data_AF-A0A9P3UUM7-F1
#
_entry.id   AF-A0A9P3UUM7-F1
#
_cell.length_a   1.000
_cell.length_b   1.000
_cell.length_c   1.000
_cell.angle_alpha   90.00
_cell.angle_beta   90.00
_cell.angle_gamma   90.00
#
_symmetry.space_group_name_H-M   'P 1'
#
loop_
_entity.id
_entity.type
_entity.pdbx_description
1 polymer ?
#
loop_
_entity_poly.entity_id
_entity_poly.type
_entity_poly.pdbx_seq_one_letter_code
_entity_poly.pdbx_strand_id
1 'polypeptide(L)'
;MLAASASLFNVKVVILDVGESAPAKQVIAPISPTHVDGTFADPPKIRELADKADVLTVEIEHVDVGALEAVQNVPRPTLLAIHLSPATIHTIQDKFRQKEHLSSRGYPISDFPPFEPNEESKRAAAHSEHKVAWLRRCRIFVGERNTISKVLQTDLGAQVIKT
;
A
#
# COMPACT_ATOMS: atom_id res chain seq x y z
N MET A 1 -7.29 12.06 5.99
CA MET A 1 -8.61 12.77 5.99
C MET A 1 -9.70 11.99 6.71
N LEU A 2 -9.61 10.67 6.77
CA LEU A 2 -10.62 9.79 7.37
C LEU A 2 -10.88 10.09 8.85
N ALA A 3 -9.81 10.36 9.62
CA ALA A 3 -9.88 10.66 11.04
C ALA A 3 -10.77 11.88 11.39
N ALA A 4 -10.70 12.96 10.59
CA ALA A 4 -11.50 14.15 10.81
C ALA A 4 -13.00 13.87 10.64
N SER A 5 -13.37 13.14 9.58
CA SER A 5 -14.76 12.77 9.32
C SER A 5 -15.29 11.78 10.38
N ALA A 6 -14.47 10.81 10.80
CA ALA A 6 -14.83 9.85 11.84
C ALA A 6 -15.14 10.54 13.19
N SER A 7 -14.39 11.60 13.52
CA SER A 7 -14.61 12.41 14.72
C SER A 7 -16.03 13.02 14.77
N LEU A 8 -16.57 13.45 13.62
CA LEU A 8 -17.94 13.99 13.53
C LEU A 8 -19.02 12.96 13.86
N PHE A 9 -18.73 11.67 13.68
CA PHE A 9 -19.63 10.56 13.99
C PHE A 9 -19.31 9.89 15.34
N ASN A 10 -18.45 10.51 16.16
CA ASN A 10 -17.98 9.95 17.43
C ASN A 10 -17.36 8.54 17.29
N VAL A 11 -16.80 8.23 16.11
CA VAL A 11 -16.13 6.96 15.87
C VAL A 11 -14.70 7.06 16.39
N LYS A 12 -14.32 6.12 17.27
CA LYS A 12 -12.95 6.02 17.76
C LYS A 12 -12.06 5.46 16.66
N VAL A 13 -11.00 6.18 16.32
CA VAL A 13 -10.04 5.76 15.29
C VAL A 13 -8.68 5.50 15.93
N VAL A 14 -8.12 4.33 15.63
CA VAL A 14 -6.75 3.96 15.99
C VAL A 14 -5.93 3.95 14.71
N ILE A 15 -4.72 4.51 14.76
CA ILE A 15 -3.88 4.77 13.59
C ILE A 15 -2.57 4.04 13.79
N LEU A 16 -2.10 3.37 12.73
CA LEU A 16 -0.76 2.83 12.61
C LEU A 16 0.01 3.68 11.60
N ASP A 17 1.04 4.37 12.09
CA ASP A 17 1.95 5.15 11.23
C ASP A 17 3.29 5.35 11.95
N VAL A 18 4.32 5.76 11.21
CA VAL A 18 5.67 5.98 11.73
C VAL A 18 5.76 7.36 12.39
N GLY A 19 6.20 7.38 13.65
CA GLY A 19 6.41 8.59 14.44
C GLY A 19 5.16 9.05 15.17
N GLU A 20 5.34 9.60 16.37
CA GLU A 20 4.25 10.09 17.22
C GLU A 20 3.53 11.30 16.61
N SER A 21 4.24 12.11 15.82
CA SER A 21 3.74 13.32 15.17
C SER A 21 3.24 13.10 13.74
N ALA A 22 2.95 11.85 13.34
CA ALA A 22 2.37 11.57 12.03
C ALA A 22 1.10 12.40 11.81
N PRO A 23 0.88 13.00 10.61
CA PRO A 23 -0.23 13.93 10.37
C PRO A 23 -1.60 13.36 10.75
N ALA A 24 -1.83 12.07 10.50
CA ALA A 24 -3.10 11.43 10.85
C ALA A 24 -3.31 11.34 12.38
N LYS A 25 -2.26 11.09 13.17
CA LYS A 25 -2.31 11.02 14.64
C LYS A 25 -2.60 12.37 15.28
N GLN A 26 -2.25 13.47 14.62
CA GLN A 26 -2.42 14.83 15.14
C GLN A 26 -3.85 15.37 15.00
N VAL A 27 -4.66 14.80 14.10
CA VAL A 27 -6.03 15.28 13.82
C VAL A 27 -7.01 14.87 14.93
N ILE A 28 -6.71 13.82 15.69
CA ILE A 28 -7.57 13.29 16.74
C ILE A 28 -7.06 13.80 18.09
N ALA A 29 -7.84 14.67 18.73
CA ALA A 29 -7.51 15.24 20.04
C ALA A 29 -8.41 14.65 21.16
N PRO A 30 -7.85 14.32 22.34
CA PRO A 30 -6.42 14.30 22.63
C PRO A 30 -5.72 13.16 21.87
N ILE A 31 -4.42 13.33 21.59
CA ILE A 31 -3.57 12.28 21.00
C ILE A 31 -3.66 11.07 21.93
N SER A 32 -4.43 10.08 21.50
CA SER A 32 -4.71 8.92 22.33
C SER A 32 -3.47 8.02 22.35
N PRO A 33 -3.03 7.51 23.52
CA PRO A 33 -1.94 6.53 23.61
C PRO A 33 -2.28 5.19 22.94
N THR A 34 -3.48 5.07 22.37
CA THR A 34 -3.95 3.88 21.67
C THR A 34 -3.34 3.72 20.27
N HIS A 35 -2.85 4.79 19.65
CA HIS A 35 -2.20 4.72 18.34
C HIS A 35 -0.97 3.79 18.37
N VAL A 36 -0.73 3.11 17.26
CA VAL A 36 0.39 2.17 17.11
C VAL A 36 1.50 2.89 16.35
N ASP A 37 2.71 2.85 16.92
CA ASP A 37 3.90 3.33 16.23
C ASP A 37 4.59 2.18 15.50
N GLY A 38 4.78 2.35 14.19
CA GLY A 38 5.40 1.35 13.33
C GLY A 38 5.05 1.54 11.87
N THR A 39 5.68 0.72 11.02
CA THR A 39 5.39 0.69 9.59
C THR A 39 4.22 -0.24 9.29
N PHE A 40 3.41 0.12 8.30
CA PHE A 40 2.33 -0.71 7.76
C PHE A 40 2.85 -1.91 6.93
N ALA A 41 4.17 -2.06 6.81
CA ALA A 41 4.83 -3.25 6.26
C ALA A 41 5.28 -4.26 7.35
N ASP A 42 5.02 -3.97 8.63
CA ASP A 42 5.44 -4.81 9.76
C ASP A 42 4.26 -5.67 10.26
N PRO A 43 4.25 -7.00 10.02
CA PRO A 43 3.14 -7.87 10.39
C PRO A 43 2.76 -7.84 11.88
N PRO A 44 3.72 -7.89 12.84
CA PRO A 44 3.46 -7.62 14.25
C PRO A 44 2.63 -6.36 14.53
N LYS A 45 2.91 -5.25 13.85
CA LYS A 45 2.24 -3.96 14.07
C LYS A 45 0.84 -3.92 13.49
N ILE A 46 0.62 -4.57 12.35
CA ILE A 46 -0.72 -4.77 11.77
C ILE A 46 -1.58 -5.59 12.73
N ARG A 47 -1.01 -6.64 13.34
CA ARG A 47 -1.72 -7.44 14.34
C ARG A 47 -2.07 -6.63 15.58
N GLU A 48 -1.12 -5.85 16.10
CA GLU A 48 -1.35 -4.97 17.25
C GLU A 48 -2.51 -3.99 16.99
N LEU A 49 -2.57 -3.40 15.78
CA LEU A 49 -3.67 -2.51 15.39
C LEU A 49 -5.00 -3.27 15.32
N ALA A 50 -5.00 -4.45 14.72
CA ALA A 50 -6.21 -5.25 14.55
C ALA A 50 -6.79 -5.78 15.87
N ASP A 51 -5.96 -5.94 16.91
CA ASP A 51 -6.42 -6.29 18.26
C ASP A 51 -7.14 -5.13 18.96
N LYS A 52 -7.00 -3.89 18.46
CA LYS A 52 -7.60 -2.67 19.01
C LYS A 52 -8.81 -2.16 18.21
N ALA A 53 -9.18 -2.82 17.11
CA ALA A 53 -10.19 -2.33 16.17
C ALA A 53 -11.19 -3.41 15.77
N ASP A 54 -12.44 -3.02 15.56
CA ASP A 54 -13.48 -3.89 14.99
C ASP A 54 -13.54 -3.81 13.46
N VAL A 55 -13.15 -2.66 12.91
CA VAL A 55 -13.08 -2.39 11.47
C VAL A 55 -11.71 -1.82 11.14
N LEU A 56 -11.05 -2.42 10.15
CA LEU A 56 -9.74 -2.02 9.67
C LEU A 56 -9.83 -1.47 8.25
N THR A 57 -9.17 -0.34 8.01
CA THR A 57 -9.04 0.25 6.68
C THR A 57 -7.64 0.79 6.42
N VAL A 58 -7.30 0.97 5.15
CA VAL A 58 -5.99 1.49 4.71
C VAL A 58 -6.18 2.76 3.86
N GLU A 59 -5.31 3.76 4.03
CA GLU A 59 -5.27 4.96 3.17
C GLU A 59 -4.38 4.75 1.92
N ILE A 60 -3.41 3.84 2.00
CA ILE A 60 -2.48 3.52 0.91
C ILE A 60 -2.49 2.02 0.63
N GLU A 61 -2.31 1.65 -0.62
CA GLU A 61 -2.37 0.24 -1.04
C GLU A 61 -1.12 -0.54 -0.67
N HIS A 62 -0.01 0.12 -0.34
CA HIS A 62 1.28 -0.53 -0.09
C HIS A 62 1.37 -1.11 1.32
N VAL A 63 0.65 -2.19 1.60
CA VAL A 63 0.61 -2.86 2.91
C VAL A 63 0.93 -4.35 2.76
N ASP A 64 1.32 -5.01 3.86
CA ASP A 64 1.53 -6.46 3.83
C ASP A 64 0.17 -7.20 3.75
N VAL A 65 -0.14 -7.71 2.55
CA VAL A 65 -1.39 -8.43 2.29
C VAL A 65 -1.46 -9.74 3.09
N GLY A 66 -0.34 -10.46 3.22
CA GLY A 66 -0.30 -11.72 3.95
C GLY A 66 -0.58 -11.51 5.45
N ALA A 67 -0.10 -10.42 6.02
CA ALA A 67 -0.42 -10.02 7.39
C ALA A 67 -1.91 -9.70 7.56
N LEU A 68 -2.53 -9.00 6.61
CA LEU A 68 -3.97 -8.70 6.64
C LEU A 68 -4.82 -9.98 6.55
N GLU A 69 -4.45 -10.91 5.66
CA GLU A 69 -5.13 -12.21 5.56
C GLU A 69 -4.97 -13.03 6.83
N ALA A 70 -3.75 -13.08 7.40
CA ALA A 70 -3.48 -13.78 8.64
C ALA A 70 -4.35 -13.24 9.77
N VAL A 71 -4.43 -11.92 9.91
CA VAL A 71 -5.21 -11.22 10.92
C VAL A 71 -6.72 -11.42 10.74
N GLN A 72 -7.20 -11.43 9.50
CA GLN A 72 -8.62 -11.70 9.17
C GLN A 72 -9.06 -13.11 9.57
N ASN A 73 -8.14 -14.08 9.46
CA ASN A 73 -8.42 -15.49 9.75
C ASN A 73 -8.27 -15.87 11.23
N VAL A 74 -7.79 -14.96 12.09
CA VAL A 74 -7.71 -15.21 13.53
C VAL A 74 -9.12 -15.33 14.12
N PRO A 75 -9.47 -16.43 14.80
CA PRO A 75 -10.73 -16.53 15.52
C PRO A 75 -10.84 -15.45 16.60
N ARG A 76 -11.87 -14.62 16.52
CA ARG A 76 -12.14 -13.52 17.45
C ARG A 76 -13.62 -13.53 17.86
N PRO A 77 -13.96 -13.03 19.06
CA PRO A 77 -15.35 -12.94 19.51
C PRO A 77 -16.17 -11.95 18.66
N THR A 78 -15.53 -10.92 18.10
CA THR A 78 -16.09 -10.01 17.10
C THR A 78 -15.42 -10.24 15.76
N LEU A 79 -16.20 -10.23 14.68
CA LEU A 79 -15.67 -10.36 13.33
C LEU A 79 -14.93 -9.07 12.97
N LEU A 80 -13.61 -9.18 12.75
CA LEU A 80 -12.82 -8.08 12.23
C LEU A 80 -13.14 -7.87 10.74
N ALA A 81 -13.78 -6.75 10.42
CA ALA A 81 -14.05 -6.37 9.04
C ALA A 81 -12.85 -5.61 8.45
N ILE A 82 -12.29 -6.09 7.33
CA ILE A 82 -11.18 -5.43 6.64
C ILE A 82 -11.67 -4.84 5.32
N HIS A 83 -11.47 -3.53 5.14
CA HIS A 83 -11.81 -2.79 3.94
C HIS A 83 -10.63 -1.95 3.44
N LEU A 84 -10.12 -2.10 2.23
CA LEU A 84 -10.53 -3.03 1.19
C LEU A 84 -10.14 -4.48 1.53
N SER A 85 -10.79 -5.45 0.90
CA SER A 85 -10.43 -6.86 1.10
C SER A 85 -8.97 -7.12 0.67
N PRO A 86 -8.26 -8.06 1.32
CA PRO A 86 -6.87 -8.38 0.96
C PRO A 86 -6.70 -8.74 -0.52
N ALA A 87 -7.65 -9.48 -1.10
CA ALA A 87 -7.65 -9.81 -2.53
C ALA A 87 -7.74 -8.56 -3.44
N THR A 88 -8.48 -7.54 -3.01
CA THR A 88 -8.55 -6.26 -3.73
C THR A 88 -7.22 -5.54 -3.64
N ILE A 89 -6.64 -5.45 -2.43
CA ILE A 89 -5.34 -4.82 -2.20
C ILE A 89 -4.26 -5.48 -3.06
N HIS A 90 -4.21 -6.81 -3.08
CA HIS A 90 -3.30 -7.58 -3.92
C HIS A 90 -3.43 -7.26 -5.42
N THR A 91 -4.65 -6.99 -5.89
CA THR A 91 -4.90 -6.63 -7.29
C THR A 91 -4.45 -5.20 -7.60
N ILE A 92 -4.75 -4.23 -6.73
CA ILE A 92 -4.44 -2.81 -6.98
C ILE A 92 -2.97 -2.46 -6.72
N GLN A 93 -2.26 -3.24 -5.90
CA GLN A 93 -0.81 -3.08 -5.69
C GLN A 93 0.00 -3.29 -6.98
N ASP A 94 -0.49 -4.10 -7.90
CA ASP A 94 0.16 -4.38 -9.19
C ASP A 94 -0.68 -3.78 -10.31
N LYS A 95 -0.23 -2.65 -10.87
CA LYS A 95 -0.99 -1.95 -11.91
C LYS A 95 -1.12 -2.76 -13.19
N PHE A 96 -0.24 -3.74 -13.46
CA PHE A 96 -0.42 -4.65 -14.60
C PHE A 96 -1.60 -5.59 -14.33
N ARG A 97 -1.62 -6.25 -13.16
CA ARG A 97 -2.77 -7.07 -12.74
C ARG A 97 -4.07 -6.26 -12.66
N GLN A 98 -3.99 -5.00 -12.24
CA GLN A 98 -5.14 -4.09 -12.25
C GLN A 98 -5.66 -3.87 -13.69
N LYS A 99 -4.76 -3.66 -14.66
CA LYS A 99 -5.14 -3.53 -16.08
C LYS A 99 -5.71 -4.83 -16.64
N GLU A 100 -5.11 -5.98 -16.34
CA GLU A 100 -5.66 -7.29 -16.73
C GLU A 100 -7.06 -7.51 -16.14
N HIS A 101 -7.24 -7.17 -14.86
CA HIS A 101 -8.54 -7.27 -14.18
C HIS A 101 -9.60 -6.37 -14.82
N LEU A 102 -9.24 -5.15 -15.23
CA LEU A 102 -10.16 -4.22 -15.90
C LEU A 102 -10.44 -4.66 -17.34
N SER A 103 -9.41 -5.08 -18.09
CA SER A 103 -9.52 -5.54 -19.47
C SER A 103 -10.41 -6.77 -19.60
N SER A 104 -10.20 -7.77 -18.72
CA SER A 104 -11.00 -9.00 -18.69
C SER A 104 -12.49 -8.76 -18.37
N ARG A 105 -12.85 -7.59 -17.84
CA ARG A 105 -14.22 -7.15 -17.58
C ARG A 105 -14.79 -6.21 -18.64
N GLY A 106 -14.06 -5.96 -19.72
CA GLY A 106 -14.51 -5.14 -20.85
C GLY A 106 -14.48 -3.63 -20.59
N TYR A 107 -13.74 -3.15 -19.58
CA TYR A 107 -13.59 -1.72 -19.36
C TYR A 107 -12.64 -1.10 -20.39
N PRO A 108 -12.95 0.10 -20.91
CA PRO A 108 -12.05 0.81 -21.83
C PRO A 108 -10.80 1.26 -21.08
N ILE A 109 -9.65 0.69 -21.43
CA ILE A 109 -8.35 1.06 -20.87
C ILE A 109 -7.34 1.25 -21.98
N SER A 110 -6.29 2.05 -21.72
CA SER A 110 -5.20 2.21 -22.68
C SER A 110 -4.41 0.93 -22.85
N ASP A 111 -3.97 0.69 -24.10
CA ASP A 111 -3.13 -0.43 -24.48
C ASP A 111 -1.97 -0.64 -23.50
N PHE A 112 -1.69 -1.91 -23.23
CA PHE A 112 -0.62 -2.33 -22.35
C PHE A 112 0.03 -3.58 -22.92
N PRO A 113 1.35 -3.57 -23.19
CA PRO A 113 2.02 -4.76 -23.68
C PRO A 113 2.06 -5.82 -22.57
N PRO A 114 2.05 -7.12 -22.93
CA PRO A 114 2.34 -8.19 -21.98
C PRO A 114 3.66 -7.93 -21.26
N PHE A 115 3.71 -8.23 -19.97
CA PHE A 115 4.90 -7.99 -19.16
C PHE A 115 5.19 -9.19 -18.26
N GLU A 116 6.37 -9.79 -18.47
CA GLU A 116 6.94 -10.82 -17.61
C GLU A 116 8.09 -10.21 -16.78
N PRO A 117 8.04 -10.28 -15.44
CA PRO A 117 9.10 -9.73 -14.60
C PRO A 117 10.36 -10.61 -14.68
N ASN A 118 11.26 -10.29 -15.61
CA ASN A 118 12.60 -10.86 -15.70
C ASN A 118 13.69 -9.77 -15.71
N GLU A 119 14.94 -10.16 -15.48
CA GLU A 119 16.08 -9.22 -15.44
C GLU A 119 16.24 -8.42 -16.74
N GLU A 120 15.88 -9.02 -17.88
CA GLU A 120 15.91 -8.39 -19.18
C GLU A 120 14.83 -7.30 -19.31
N SER A 121 13.64 -7.54 -18.78
CA SER A 121 12.53 -6.59 -18.71
C SER A 121 12.84 -5.45 -17.75
N LYS A 122 13.55 -5.70 -16.65
CA LYS A 122 14.05 -4.64 -15.76
C LYS A 122 15.05 -3.72 -16.48
N ARG A 123 15.91 -4.27 -17.36
CA ARG A 123 16.87 -3.49 -18.16
C ARG A 123 16.19 -2.73 -19.29
N ALA A 124 15.24 -3.35 -20.01
CA ALA A 124 14.48 -2.73 -21.08
C ALA A 124 13.60 -1.56 -20.58
N ALA A 125 13.08 -1.65 -19.36
CA ALA A 125 12.40 -0.54 -18.67
C ALA A 125 13.26 0.72 -18.52
N ALA A 126 14.57 0.57 -18.32
CA ALA A 126 15.48 1.70 -18.13
C ALA A 126 15.76 2.49 -19.42
N HIS A 127 15.54 1.89 -20.60
CA HIS A 127 16.02 2.43 -21.88
C HIS A 127 14.92 2.77 -22.91
N SER A 128 13.65 2.44 -22.70
CA SER A 128 12.60 2.74 -23.69
C SER A 128 12.05 4.16 -23.59
N GLU A 129 11.62 4.74 -24.72
CA GLU A 129 10.88 6.01 -24.79
C GLU A 129 9.39 5.85 -24.37
N HIS A 130 8.89 4.60 -24.34
CA HIS A 130 7.55 4.23 -23.87
C HIS A 130 7.51 4.03 -22.34
N LYS A 131 8.10 4.96 -21.60
CA LYS A 131 8.38 4.89 -20.15
C LYS A 131 7.14 4.65 -19.27
N VAL A 132 5.93 4.98 -19.76
CA VAL A 132 4.69 4.96 -18.97
C VAL A 132 4.13 3.55 -18.74
N ALA A 133 4.43 2.60 -19.63
CA ALA A 133 4.01 1.20 -19.48
C ALA A 133 4.96 0.41 -18.56
N TRP A 134 6.26 0.70 -18.65
CA TRP A 134 7.33 -0.02 -17.94
C TRP A 134 7.39 0.27 -16.43
N LEU A 135 7.10 1.50 -16.00
CA LEU A 135 7.20 1.90 -14.59
C LEU A 135 6.11 1.33 -13.67
N ARG A 136 5.05 0.72 -14.23
CA ARG A 136 3.80 0.52 -13.49
C ARG A 136 3.70 -0.79 -12.71
N ARG A 137 4.58 -1.76 -12.92
CA ARG A 137 4.69 -2.94 -12.03
C ARG A 137 5.67 -2.73 -10.88
N CYS A 138 6.57 -1.76 -10.99
CA CYS A 138 7.37 -1.29 -9.87
C CYS A 138 6.47 -0.47 -8.95
N ARG A 139 6.49 -0.81 -7.66
CA ARG A 139 5.79 -0.24 -6.51
C ARG A 139 5.99 1.29 -6.33
N ILE A 140 5.65 2.10 -7.33
CA ILE A 140 6.01 3.52 -7.41
C ILE A 140 4.74 4.38 -7.40
N PHE A 141 4.66 5.18 -6.34
CA PHE A 141 3.77 6.33 -6.19
C PHE A 141 4.12 7.39 -7.25
N VAL A 142 3.13 7.82 -8.04
CA VAL A 142 3.32 8.85 -9.08
C VAL A 142 3.18 10.22 -8.42
N GLY A 143 4.19 10.61 -7.65
CA GLY A 143 4.24 11.90 -6.96
C GLY A 143 5.51 12.70 -7.21
N GLU A 144 6.61 12.05 -7.61
CA GLU A 144 7.83 12.76 -8.00
C GLU A 144 7.96 12.79 -9.52
N ARG A 145 8.15 14.01 -10.01
CA ARG A 145 8.41 14.45 -11.39
C ARG A 145 9.19 13.41 -12.19
N ASN A 146 8.90 13.34 -13.48
CA ASN A 146 9.50 12.61 -14.62
C ASN A 146 11.04 12.36 -14.68
N THR A 147 11.71 12.10 -13.57
CA THR A 147 13.13 11.74 -13.47
C THR A 147 13.24 10.45 -12.66
N ILE A 148 13.37 9.36 -13.39
CA ILE A 148 13.36 7.98 -12.90
C ILE A 148 14.75 7.64 -12.34
N SER A 149 15.17 8.33 -11.29
CA SER A 149 16.49 8.12 -10.67
C SER A 149 16.43 7.68 -9.21
N LYS A 150 15.26 7.29 -8.69
CA LYS A 150 15.18 6.68 -7.36
C LYS A 150 14.47 5.33 -7.38
N VAL A 151 15.31 4.31 -7.19
CA VAL A 151 15.05 3.09 -6.41
C VAL A 151 14.32 1.95 -7.13
N LEU A 152 15.11 1.14 -7.84
CA LEU A 152 14.96 -0.31 -7.83
C LEU A 152 15.42 -0.82 -6.45
N GLN A 153 14.54 -0.85 -5.44
CA GLN A 153 14.79 -1.62 -4.22
C GLN A 153 14.32 -3.05 -4.45
N THR A 154 15.26 -3.87 -4.92
CA THR A 154 15.20 -5.33 -4.82
C THR A 154 16.53 -5.79 -4.25
N ASP A 155 16.54 -6.22 -2.99
CA ASP A 155 17.41 -7.20 -2.28
C ASP A 155 18.86 -7.50 -2.75
N LEU A 156 19.53 -6.57 -3.44
CA LEU A 156 20.95 -6.66 -3.76
C LEU A 156 21.63 -5.38 -3.28
N GLY A 157 22.67 -5.58 -2.48
CA GLY A 157 23.28 -4.59 -1.60
C GLY A 157 23.52 -3.22 -2.24
N ALA A 158 23.33 -2.19 -1.41
CA ALA A 158 23.54 -0.80 -1.75
C ALA A 158 24.94 -0.57 -2.34
N GLN A 159 25.00 -0.19 -3.61
CA GLN A 159 26.09 0.63 -4.13
C GLN A 159 25.55 2.01 -4.48
N VAL A 160 25.87 2.97 -3.61
CA VAL A 160 25.66 4.39 -3.83
C VAL A 160 26.66 4.84 -4.89
N ILE A 161 26.18 5.11 -6.10
CA ILE A 161 26.94 5.94 -7.05
C ILE A 161 26.66 7.39 -6.66
N LYS A 162 27.65 8.03 -6.03
CA LYS A 162 27.67 9.47 -5.78
C LYS A 162 27.73 10.20 -7.13
N THR A 163 26.86 11.19 -7.31
CA THR A 163 27.20 12.41 -8.07
C THR A 163 27.89 13.39 -7.15
#